data_AF-R7VJQ4-F1
#
_entry.id   AF-R7VJQ4-F1
#
_cell.length_a   1.000
_cell.length_b   1.000
_cell.length_c   1.000
_cell.angle_alpha   90.00
_cell.angle_beta   90.00
_cell.angle_gamma   90.00
#
_symmetry.space_group_name_H-M   'P 1'
#
loop_
_entity.id
_entity.type
_entity.pdbx_description
1 polymer ?
#
loop_
_entity_poly.entity_id
_entity_poly.type
_entity_poly.pdbx_seq_one_letter_code
_entity_poly.pdbx_strand_id
1 'polypeptide(L)'
;MDEEESVGPLPLSCLEKSGISKVDLNKLADAGYHTVEAVAFVPKKAILAVKGISDAKADKIMVEAQKLVPMGFTTATEFHEKRSQIIQLSTGSKELDKLLGGGIETGSVTEIFGEFRTGKTQICHTLAVTCQVRGVLA
;
A
#
# COMPACT_ATOMS: atom_id res chain seq x y z
N MET A 1 -5.29 26.51 4.53
CA MET A 1 -6.35 25.57 4.97
C MET A 1 -5.90 24.27 4.37
N ASP A 2 -4.94 23.66 5.06
CA ASP A 2 -4.18 22.54 4.56
C ASP A 2 -5.13 21.35 4.66
N GLU A 3 -5.64 20.91 3.51
CA GLU A 3 -6.32 19.62 3.43
C GLU A 3 -5.29 18.60 3.90
N GLU A 4 -5.55 17.96 5.05
CA GLU A 4 -4.81 16.79 5.47
C GLU A 4 -4.89 15.78 4.32
N GLU A 5 -3.86 15.73 3.46
CA GLU A 5 -3.68 14.65 2.50
C GLU A 5 -3.77 13.37 3.32
N SER A 6 -4.78 12.56 3.06
CA SER A 6 -4.99 11.35 3.84
C SER A 6 -3.79 10.43 3.60
N VAL A 7 -2.85 10.41 4.54
CA VAL A 7 -1.65 9.57 4.47
C VAL A 7 -2.08 8.13 4.74
N GLY A 8 -2.47 7.41 3.69
CA GLY A 8 -2.93 6.04 3.78
C GLY A 8 -3.68 5.58 2.53
N PRO A 9 -4.00 4.29 2.43
CA PRO A 9 -4.78 3.77 1.32
C PRO A 9 -6.17 4.42 1.29
N LEU A 10 -6.56 4.91 0.11
CA LEU A 10 -7.86 5.55 -0.08
C LEU A 10 -8.97 4.49 0.00
N PRO A 11 -9.98 4.66 0.87
CA PRO A 11 -11.08 3.70 0.97
C PRO A 11 -11.97 3.73 -0.28
N LEU A 12 -12.56 2.59 -0.64
CA LEU A 12 -13.50 2.51 -1.79
C LEU A 12 -14.67 3.50 -1.71
N SER A 13 -15.07 3.91 -0.51
CA SER A 13 -16.12 4.93 -0.31
C SER A 13 -15.82 6.26 -1.01
N CYS A 14 -14.54 6.56 -1.28
CA CYS A 14 -14.17 7.75 -2.05
C CYS A 14 -14.73 7.73 -3.47
N LEU A 15 -14.87 6.55 -4.09
CA LEU A 15 -15.46 6.38 -5.42
C LEU A 15 -16.99 6.60 -5.42
N GLU A 16 -17.66 6.54 -4.27
CA GLU A 16 -19.07 6.91 -4.16
C GLU A 16 -19.28 8.38 -4.54
N LYS A 17 -18.37 9.25 -4.08
CA LYS A 17 -18.40 10.69 -4.38
C LYS A 17 -18.24 10.96 -5.88
N SER A 18 -17.55 10.07 -6.59
CA SER A 18 -17.35 10.13 -8.05
C SER A 18 -18.50 9.49 -8.85
N GLY A 19 -19.61 9.13 -8.20
CA GLY A 19 -20.81 8.63 -8.87
C GLY A 19 -20.78 7.15 -9.26
N ILE A 20 -20.03 6.33 -8.51
CA ILE A 20 -20.11 4.86 -8.56
C ILE A 20 -21.14 4.38 -7.54
N SER A 21 -21.95 3.39 -7.92
CA SER A 21 -23.02 2.89 -7.05
C SER A 21 -22.47 2.05 -5.90
N LYS A 22 -23.08 2.15 -4.70
CA LYS A 22 -22.75 1.33 -3.53
C LYS A 22 -22.82 -0.17 -3.82
N VAL A 23 -23.76 -0.58 -4.67
CA VAL A 23 -23.92 -1.98 -5.08
C VAL A 23 -22.69 -2.47 -5.85
N ASP A 24 -22.14 -1.65 -6.73
CA ASP A 24 -20.95 -2.02 -7.50
C ASP A 24 -19.69 -2.00 -6.62
N LEU A 25 -19.59 -1.08 -5.64
CA LEU A 25 -18.50 -1.09 -4.66
C LEU A 25 -18.54 -2.31 -3.73
N ASN A 26 -19.72 -2.73 -3.29
CA ASN A 26 -19.86 -3.94 -2.48
C ASN A 26 -19.39 -5.18 -3.27
N LYS A 27 -19.70 -5.28 -4.57
CA LYS A 27 -19.18 -6.37 -5.41
C LYS A 27 -17.66 -6.36 -5.55
N LEU A 28 -17.05 -5.16 -5.64
CA LEU A 28 -15.60 -5.02 -5.65
C LEU A 28 -15.00 -5.45 -4.30
N ALA A 29 -15.62 -5.06 -3.18
CA ALA A 29 -15.22 -5.47 -1.84
C ALA A 29 -15.33 -6.99 -1.65
N ASP A 30 -16.42 -7.61 -2.12
CA ASP A 30 -16.62 -9.06 -2.09
C ASP A 30 -15.58 -9.81 -2.95
N ALA A 31 -15.05 -9.15 -3.98
CA ALA A 31 -13.96 -9.66 -4.81
C ALA A 31 -12.55 -9.40 -4.23
N GLY A 32 -12.44 -8.77 -3.06
CA GLY A 32 -11.19 -8.50 -2.35
C GLY A 32 -10.56 -7.12 -2.64
N TYR A 33 -11.23 -6.25 -3.40
CA TYR A 33 -10.78 -4.87 -3.60
C TYR A 33 -11.34 -4.00 -2.49
N HIS A 34 -10.48 -3.52 -1.59
CA HIS A 34 -10.92 -2.69 -0.44
C HIS A 34 -10.47 -1.23 -0.53
N THR A 35 -9.57 -0.91 -1.45
CA THR A 35 -8.99 0.43 -1.62
C THR A 35 -9.05 0.89 -3.07
N VAL A 36 -8.94 2.19 -3.30
CA VAL A 36 -8.95 2.78 -4.65
C VAL A 36 -7.71 2.35 -5.43
N GLU A 37 -6.56 2.26 -4.77
CA GLU A 37 -5.29 1.79 -5.35
C GLU A 37 -5.40 0.34 -5.84
N ALA A 38 -6.08 -0.53 -5.08
CA ALA A 38 -6.29 -1.92 -5.47
C ALA A 38 -7.09 -2.04 -6.79
N VAL A 39 -7.97 -1.08 -7.07
CA VAL A 39 -8.72 -1.01 -8.33
C VAL A 39 -7.89 -0.34 -9.43
N ALA A 40 -7.12 0.70 -9.11
CA ALA A 40 -6.30 1.44 -10.07
C ALA A 40 -5.11 0.63 -10.61
N PHE A 41 -4.51 -0.24 -9.79
CA PHE A 41 -3.33 -1.03 -10.14
C PHE A 41 -3.61 -2.32 -10.90
N VAL A 42 -4.86 -2.78 -10.97
CA VAL A 42 -5.22 -4.01 -11.69
C VAL A 42 -5.64 -3.74 -13.13
N PRO A 43 -5.40 -4.70 -14.05
CA PRO A 43 -5.89 -4.56 -15.41
C PRO A 43 -7.42 -4.65 -15.45
N LYS A 44 -8.02 -3.98 -16.45
CA LYS A 44 -9.47 -4.00 -16.72
C LYS A 44 -10.07 -5.41 -16.71
N LYS A 45 -9.33 -6.39 -17.23
CA LYS A 45 -9.72 -7.81 -17.26
C LYS A 45 -10.04 -8.39 -15.87
N ALA A 46 -9.33 -7.96 -14.83
CA ALA A 46 -9.57 -8.41 -13.46
C ALA A 46 -10.89 -7.84 -12.91
N ILE A 47 -11.16 -6.55 -13.17
CA ILE A 47 -12.42 -5.91 -12.77
C ILE A 47 -13.62 -6.51 -13.51
N LEU A 48 -13.45 -6.85 -14.80
CA LEU A 48 -14.48 -7.53 -15.59
C LEU A 48 -14.79 -8.95 -15.09
N ALA A 49 -13.84 -9.62 -14.44
CA ALA A 49 -14.06 -10.94 -13.86
C ALA A 49 -14.99 -10.88 -12.63
N VAL A 50 -15.21 -9.69 -12.05
CA VAL A 50 -16.12 -9.50 -10.94
C VAL A 50 -17.56 -9.65 -11.42
N LYS A 51 -18.29 -10.59 -10.81
CA LYS A 51 -19.65 -10.92 -11.21
C LYS A 51 -20.58 -9.71 -11.09
N GLY A 52 -21.22 -9.35 -12.19
CA GLY A 52 -22.21 -8.28 -12.23
C GLY A 52 -21.63 -6.87 -12.42
N ILE A 53 -20.37 -6.76 -12.86
CA ILE A 53 -19.79 -5.55 -13.44
C ILE A 53 -19.80 -5.69 -14.97
N SER A 54 -20.35 -4.70 -15.67
CA SER A 54 -20.33 -4.62 -17.12
C SER A 54 -19.11 -3.86 -17.62
N ASP A 55 -18.79 -3.99 -18.90
CA ASP A 55 -17.63 -3.32 -19.52
C ASP A 55 -17.64 -1.80 -19.34
N ALA A 56 -18.79 -1.17 -19.61
CA ALA A 56 -18.99 0.27 -19.41
C ALA A 56 -18.83 0.70 -17.94
N LYS A 57 -19.21 -0.15 -16.98
CA LYS A 57 -19.02 0.13 -15.55
C LYS A 57 -17.56 0.02 -15.16
N ALA A 58 -16.86 -1.01 -15.65
CA ALA A 58 -15.43 -1.19 -15.40
C ALA A 58 -14.62 0.02 -15.90
N ASP A 59 -14.90 0.50 -17.11
CA ASP A 59 -14.23 1.70 -17.65
C ASP A 59 -14.47 2.93 -16.77
N LYS A 60 -15.73 3.17 -16.38
CA LYS A 60 -16.06 4.30 -15.50
C LYS A 60 -15.33 4.21 -14.17
N ILE A 61 -15.33 3.03 -13.53
CA ILE A 61 -14.66 2.79 -12.24
C ILE A 61 -13.16 3.05 -12.36
N MET A 62 -12.51 2.52 -13.40
CA MET A 62 -11.07 2.70 -13.60
C MET A 62 -10.69 4.15 -13.87
N VAL A 63 -11.46 4.87 -14.70
CA VAL A 63 -11.21 6.29 -14.98
C VAL A 63 -11.33 7.14 -13.71
N GLU A 64 -12.34 6.89 -12.87
CA GLU A 64 -12.48 7.63 -11.60
C GLU A 64 -11.40 7.26 -10.59
N ALA A 65 -11.00 5.99 -10.51
CA ALA A 65 -9.89 5.56 -9.65
C ALA A 65 -8.55 6.18 -10.05
N GLN A 66 -8.27 6.28 -11.35
CA GLN A 66 -7.05 6.89 -11.90
C GLN A 66 -6.95 8.41 -11.67
N LYS A 67 -8.06 9.09 -11.42
CA LYS A 67 -8.04 10.53 -11.04
C LYS A 67 -7.60 10.74 -9.59
N LEU A 68 -7.87 9.76 -8.72
CA LEU A 68 -7.56 9.82 -7.29
C LEU A 68 -6.16 9.28 -6.97
N VAL A 69 -5.64 8.38 -7.81
CA VAL A 69 -4.34 7.74 -7.61
C VAL A 69 -3.32 8.32 -8.60
N PRO A 70 -2.14 8.80 -8.15
CA PRO A 70 -1.11 9.31 -9.04
C PRO A 70 -0.45 8.18 -9.83
N MET A 71 -0.90 7.95 -11.06
CA MET A 71 -0.42 6.88 -11.97
C MET A 71 0.56 7.38 -13.06
N GLY A 72 0.93 8.67 -13.03
CA GLY A 72 1.72 9.32 -14.06
C GLY A 72 3.24 9.24 -13.85
N PHE A 73 3.99 9.79 -14.81
CA PHE A 73 5.43 9.99 -14.66
C PHE A 73 5.72 11.09 -13.65
N THR A 74 6.77 10.90 -12.84
CA THR A 74 7.27 11.89 -11.88
C THR A 74 8.77 12.07 -12.07
N THR A 75 9.33 13.17 -11.57
CA THR A 75 10.78 13.39 -11.66
C THR A 75 11.55 12.48 -10.70
N ALA A 76 12.82 12.20 -11.00
CA ALA A 76 13.67 11.40 -10.12
C ALA A 76 13.86 12.06 -8.75
N THR A 77 13.93 13.39 -8.71
CA THR A 77 14.05 14.18 -7.47
C THR A 77 12.81 14.04 -6.60
N GLU A 78 11.60 14.23 -7.16
CA GLU A 78 10.35 14.04 -6.42
C GLU A 78 10.22 12.61 -5.89
N PHE A 79 10.60 11.61 -6.68
CA PHE A 79 10.55 10.23 -6.24
C PHE A 79 11.56 9.95 -5.12
N HIS A 80 12.75 10.57 -5.16
CA HIS A 80 13.74 10.45 -4.10
C HIS A 80 13.26 11.07 -2.78
N GLU A 81 12.62 12.26 -2.84
CA GLU A 81 12.00 12.90 -1.69
C GLU A 81 10.86 12.06 -1.10
N LYS A 82 10.05 11.40 -1.95
CA LYS A 82 9.05 10.44 -1.46
C LYS A 82 9.70 9.24 -0.75
N ARG A 83 10.83 8.74 -1.28
CA ARG A 83 11.55 7.62 -0.66
C ARG A 83 12.17 7.98 0.69
N SER A 84 12.58 9.23 0.92
CA SER A 84 13.10 9.65 2.22
C SER A 84 12.04 9.71 3.32
N GLN A 85 10.75 9.69 2.95
CA GLN A 85 9.62 9.62 3.88
C GLN A 85 9.19 8.18 4.20
N ILE A 86 9.82 7.17 3.59
CA ILE A 86 9.47 5.77 3.84
C ILE A 86 9.84 5.40 5.26
N ILE A 87 8.86 4.87 5.98
CA ILE A 87 9.03 4.35 7.33
C ILE A 87 9.94 3.12 7.31
N GLN A 88 10.94 3.11 8.18
CA GLN A 88 11.81 1.97 8.44
C GLN A 88 11.60 1.44 9.86
N LEU A 89 11.38 0.12 9.97
CA LEU A 89 11.18 -0.56 11.24
C LEU A 89 12.52 -0.99 11.85
N SER A 90 12.81 -0.55 13.07
CA SER A 90 14.00 -1.02 13.78
C SER A 90 13.92 -2.52 14.06
N THR A 91 15.05 -3.19 13.88
CA THR A 91 15.26 -4.60 14.23
C THR A 91 15.53 -4.81 15.73
N GLY A 92 15.65 -3.74 16.50
CA GLY A 92 16.07 -3.75 17.90
C GLY A 92 17.59 -3.84 18.11
N SER A 93 18.37 -3.91 17.03
CA SER A 93 19.83 -3.94 17.04
C SER A 93 20.37 -2.76 16.23
N LYS A 94 21.19 -1.91 16.85
CA LYS A 94 21.75 -0.71 16.21
C LYS A 94 22.69 -1.08 15.06
N GLU A 95 23.42 -2.17 15.22
CA GLU A 95 24.38 -2.68 14.24
C GLU A 95 23.66 -3.22 13.01
N LEU A 96 22.54 -3.94 13.21
CA LEU A 96 21.74 -4.46 12.12
C LEU A 96 20.97 -3.34 11.41
N ASP A 97 20.40 -2.40 12.16
CA ASP A 97 19.73 -1.22 11.60
C ASP A 97 20.72 -0.40 10.75
N LYS A 98 21.94 -0.16 11.25
CA LYS A 98 22.99 0.52 10.48
C LYS A 98 23.36 -0.23 9.20
N LEU A 99 23.43 -1.56 9.24
CA LEU A 99 23.69 -2.37 8.07
C LEU A 99 22.57 -2.25 7.01
N LEU A 100 21.32 -2.14 7.46
CA LEU A 100 20.13 -2.00 6.62
C LEU A 100 19.84 -0.56 6.20
N GLY A 101 20.62 0.42 6.66
CA GLY A 101 20.40 1.84 6.36
C GLY A 101 19.28 2.50 7.15
N GLY A 102 18.98 1.95 8.34
CA GLY A 102 18.06 2.46 9.37
C GLY A 102 17.08 1.39 9.86
N GLY A 103 16.75 0.38 9.04
CA GLY A 103 15.91 -0.75 9.48
C GLY A 103 15.25 -1.47 8.30
N ILE A 104 14.16 -2.17 8.56
CA ILE A 104 13.37 -2.87 7.53
C ILE A 104 12.42 -1.87 6.86
N GLU A 105 12.57 -1.67 5.53
CA GLU A 105 11.80 -0.71 4.72
C GLU A 105 10.33 -1.15 4.53
N THR A 106 9.37 -0.29 4.87
CA THR A 106 7.95 -0.51 4.57
C THR A 106 7.64 -0.33 3.08
N GLY A 107 6.53 -0.91 2.61
CA GLY A 107 6.17 -0.87 1.18
C GLY A 107 7.03 -1.78 0.29
N SER A 108 7.89 -2.61 0.89
CA SER A 108 8.75 -3.58 0.22
C SER A 108 8.61 -4.98 0.83
N VAL A 109 9.11 -6.00 0.12
CA VAL A 109 9.23 -7.37 0.66
C VAL A 109 10.69 -7.62 0.99
N THR A 110 10.99 -7.92 2.25
CA THR A 110 12.34 -8.28 2.72
C THR A 110 12.42 -9.76 3.04
N GLU A 111 13.35 -10.48 2.41
CA GLU A 111 13.58 -11.91 2.64
C GLU A 111 14.71 -12.15 3.64
N ILE A 112 14.48 -13.04 4.63
CA ILE A 112 15.49 -13.47 5.61
C ILE A 112 15.69 -14.99 5.45
N PHE A 113 16.86 -15.39 4.94
CA PHE A 113 17.22 -16.80 4.75
C PHE A 113 18.46 -17.18 5.56
N GLY A 114 18.64 -18.49 5.80
CA GLY A 114 19.79 -19.03 6.53
C GLY A 114 19.49 -20.38 7.19
N GLU A 115 20.51 -21.03 7.76
CA GLU A 115 20.41 -22.36 8.37
C GLU A 115 19.47 -22.45 9.59
N PHE A 116 19.18 -23.66 10.06
CA PHE A 116 18.43 -23.84 11.30
C PHE A 116 19.14 -23.16 12.48
N ARG A 117 18.37 -22.63 13.43
CA ARG A 117 18.87 -21.98 14.66
C ARG A 117 19.68 -20.68 14.46
N THR A 118 19.56 -20.01 13.30
CA THR A 118 20.20 -18.71 13.04
C THR A 118 19.38 -17.48 13.47
N GLY A 119 18.26 -17.65 14.18
CA GLY A 119 17.51 -16.54 14.77
C GLY A 119 16.45 -15.87 13.87
N LYS A 120 16.20 -16.39 12.65
CA LYS A 120 15.17 -15.85 11.72
C LYS A 120 13.80 -15.61 12.38
N THR A 121 13.26 -16.63 13.06
CA THR A 121 11.97 -16.53 13.77
C THR A 121 12.00 -15.51 14.91
N GLN A 122 13.13 -15.37 15.60
CA GLN A 122 13.28 -14.35 16.66
C GLN A 122 13.24 -12.94 16.09
N ILE A 123 13.86 -12.70 14.94
CA ILE A 123 13.78 -11.39 14.26
C ILE A 123 12.32 -11.07 13.93
N CYS A 124 11.56 -12.02 13.39
CA CYS A 124 10.12 -11.82 13.12
C CYS A 124 9.33 -11.49 14.38
N HIS A 125 9.59 -12.17 15.50
CA HIS A 125 8.92 -11.87 16.78
C HIS A 125 9.27 -10.48 17.30
N THR A 126 10.52 -10.05 17.19
CA THR A 126 10.93 -8.69 17.57
C THR A 126 10.23 -7.65 16.69
N LEU A 127 10.21 -7.85 15.37
CA LEU A 127 9.56 -6.94 14.43
C LEU A 127 8.05 -6.79 14.68
N ALA A 128 7.38 -7.87 15.12
CA ALA A 128 5.95 -7.84 15.47
C ALA A 128 5.63 -6.94 16.68
N VAL A 129 6.64 -6.62 17.50
CA VAL A 129 6.53 -5.69 18.64
C VAL A 129 7.06 -4.31 18.26
N THR A 130 8.22 -4.22 17.60
CA THR A 130 8.83 -2.92 17.27
C THR A 130 7.97 -2.10 16.32
N CYS A 131 7.17 -2.74 15.45
CA CYS A 131 6.22 -2.04 14.58
C CYS A 131 5.11 -1.26 15.33
N GLN A 132 4.88 -1.56 16.61
CA GLN A 132 3.86 -0.89 17.44
C GLN A 132 4.43 0.29 18.23
N VAL A 133 5.75 0.38 18.38
CA VAL A 133 6.38 1.38 19.24
C VAL A 133 6.36 2.74 18.55
N ARG A 134 5.60 3.68 19.12
CA ARG A 134 5.56 5.07 18.63
C ARG A 134 6.93 5.72 18.77
N GLY A 135 7.51 6.17 17.66
CA GLY A 135 8.75 6.95 17.64
C GLY A 135 10.06 6.16 17.44
N VAL A 136 9.99 4.86 17.16
CA VAL A 136 11.16 4.07 16.68
C VAL A 136 11.02 3.86 15.16
N LEU A 137 10.81 4.98 14.47
CA LEU A 137 11.00 5.09 13.03
C LEU A 137 12.45 5.56 12.89
N ALA A 138 13.32 4.75 12.27
CA ALA A 138 14.68 5.18 11.98
C ALA A 138 14.69 6.26 10.90
#